data_AF-A0A1Q5U1C3-F1
#
_entry.id   AF-A0A1Q5U1C3-F1
#
_cell.length_a   1.000
_cell.length_b   1.000
_cell.length_c   1.000
_cell.angle_alpha   90.00
_cell.angle_beta   90.00
_cell.angle_gamma   90.00
#
_symmetry.space_group_name_H-M   'P 1'
#
loop_
_entity.id
_entity.type
_entity.pdbx_description
1 polymer ?
#
loop_
_entity_poly.entity_id
_entity_poly.type
_entity_poly.pdbx_seq_one_letter_code
_entity_poly.pdbx_strand_id
1 'polypeptide(L)' 'MCSVYIFLYDCGCCLREGDVVHCAKVGTSSCSGVKEHFRRRDGYKCPAHGG' A
#
# COMPACT_ATOMS: atom_id res chain seq x y z
N MET A 1 -7.97 -9.11 -8.31
CA MET A 1 -8.14 -7.72 -7.84
C MET A 1 -6.79 -7.07 -7.84
N CYS A 2 -6.70 -5.80 -8.26
CA CYS A 2 -5.46 -5.05 -8.10
C CYS A 2 -5.32 -4.66 -6.63
N SER A 3 -4.11 -4.66 -6.09
CA SER A 3 -3.85 -4.40 -4.67
C SER A 3 -2.68 -3.45 -4.51
N VAL A 4 -2.77 -2.51 -3.57
CA VAL A 4 -1.64 -1.69 -3.12
C VAL A 4 -1.49 -1.86 -1.62
N TYR A 5 -0.25 -2.00 -1.16
CA TYR A 5 0.06 -2.13 0.26
C TYR A 5 0.52 -0.77 0.79
N ILE A 6 0.01 -0.37 1.95
CA ILE A 6 0.32 0.91 2.58
C ILE A 6 0.75 0.63 4.01
N PHE A 7 1.95 1.07 4.37
CA PHE A 7 2.46 1.03 5.73
C PHE A 7 2.00 2.24 6.53
N LEU A 8 1.39 1.99 7.69
CA LEU A 8 1.16 2.99 8.72
C LEU A 8 2.23 2.87 9.78
N TYR A 9 2.94 3.96 10.03
CA TYR A 9 3.92 4.08 11.10
C TYR A 9 3.30 4.75 12.32
N ASP A 10 3.87 4.52 13.52
CA ASP A 10 3.43 5.15 14.78
C ASP A 10 3.39 6.68 14.74
N CYS A 11 4.29 7.28 13.97
CA CYS A 11 4.33 8.73 13.79
C CYS A 11 3.17 9.28 12.92
N GLY A 12 2.23 8.43 12.48
CA GLY A 12 1.09 8.79 11.64
C GLY A 12 1.39 8.82 10.14
N CYS A 13 2.63 8.55 9.72
CA CYS A 13 2.99 8.53 8.31
C CYS A 13 2.41 7.30 7.61
N CYS A 14 1.94 7.51 6.38
CA CYS A 14 1.51 6.45 5.48
C CYS A 14 2.48 6.37 4.30
N LEU A 15 3.12 5.22 4.09
CA LEU A 15 4.01 4.99 2.96
C LEU A 15 3.46 3.87 2.09
N ARG A 16 3.36 4.10 0.78
CA ARG A 16 3.07 3.00 -0.16
C ARG A 16 4.24 2.04 -0.23
N GLU A 17 3.95 0.77 0.01
CA GLU A 17 4.87 -0.33 -0.24
C GLU A 17 4.84 -0.63 -1.74
N GLY A 18 5.74 0.02 -2.48
CA GLY A 18 5.91 -0.15 -3.91
C GLY A 18 4.71 0.27 -4.75
N ASP A 19 4.63 -0.31 -5.94
CA ASP A 19 3.58 -0.03 -6.94
C ASP A 19 2.34 -0.92 -6.75
N VAL A 20 1.28 -0.57 -7.47
CA VAL A 20 0.05 -1.36 -7.50
C VAL A 20 0.34 -2.75 -8.11
N VAL A 21 0.05 -3.79 -7.34
CA VAL A 21 0.02 -5.16 -7.86
C VAL A 21 -1.21 -5.31 -8.73
N HIS A 22 -1.00 -5.36 -10.04
CA HIS A 22 -2.08 -5.51 -11.00
C HIS A 22 -2.57 -6.96 -11.06
N CYS A 23 -3.88 -7.15 -11.14
CA CYS A 23 -4.43 -8.47 -11.45
C CYS A 23 -4.48 -8.73 -12.95
N ALA A 24 -4.64 -9.99 -13.32
CA ALA A 24 -4.76 -10.43 -14.72
C ALA A 24 -5.92 -9.78 -15.52
N LYS A 25 -6.84 -9.11 -14.83
CA LYS A 25 -8.00 -8.42 -15.43
C LYS A 25 -7.80 -6.91 -15.57
N VAL A 26 -6.61 -6.37 -15.27
CA VAL A 26 -6.32 -4.94 -15.39
C VAL A 26 -6.66 -4.44 -16.80
N GLY A 27 -7.37 -3.31 -16.90
CA GLY A 27 -7.82 -2.75 -18.19
C GLY A 27 -9.10 -3.37 -18.79
N THR A 28 -9.65 -4.44 -18.19
CA THR A 28 -10.93 -5.02 -18.60
C THR A 28 -12.09 -4.52 -17.73
N SER A 29 -13.32 -4.59 -18.23
CA SER A 29 -14.54 -4.23 -17.46
C SER A 29 -14.77 -5.10 -16.22
N SER A 30 -14.10 -6.25 -16.11
CA SER A 30 -14.14 -7.13 -14.94
C SER A 30 -13.10 -6.79 -13.87
N CYS A 31 -12.32 -5.72 -14.04
CA CYS A 31 -11.41 -5.25 -13.00
C CYS A 31 -12.20 -4.51 -11.91
N SER A 32 -12.25 -5.09 -10.70
CA SER A 32 -12.91 -4.46 -9.55
C SER A 32 -12.14 -3.27 -8.94
N GLY A 33 -11.13 -2.73 -9.64
CA GLY A 33 -10.30 -1.63 -9.17
C GLY A 33 -9.12 -2.05 -8.29
N VAL A 34 -8.50 -1.05 -7.67
CA VAL A 34 -7.36 -1.18 -6.76
C VAL A 34 -7.87 -1.15 -5.32
N LYS A 35 -7.55 -2.20 -4.55
CA LYS A 35 -7.84 -2.26 -3.12
C LYS A 35 -6.61 -1.87 -2.30
N GLU A 36 -6.81 -0.98 -1.33
CA GLU A 36 -5.77 -0.57 -0.40
C GLU A 36 -5.70 -1.54 0.78
N HIS A 37 -4.48 -2.00 1.07
CA HIS A 37 -4.19 -2.90 2.17
C HIS A 37 -3.27 -2.20 3.16
N PHE A 38 -3.86 -1.74 4.26
CA PHE A 38 -3.15 -1.06 5.34
C PHE A 38 -2.47 -2.07 6.27
N ARG A 39 -1.16 -1.90 6.46
CA ARG A 39 -0.33 -2.69 7.38
C ARG A 39 0.29 -1.76 8.39
N ARG A 40 0.07 -1.99 9.68
CA ARG A 40 0.77 -1.22 10.72
C ARG A 40 2.20 -1.76 10.87
N ARG A 41 3.14 -0.83 11.00
CA ARG A 41 4.54 -1.07 11.29
C ARG A 41 4.87 -0.36 12.61
N ASP A 42 4.35 -0.92 13.69
CA ASP A 42 4.57 -0.40 15.02
C ASP A 42 6.04 -0.64 15.45
N GLY A 43 6.68 0.36 16.04
CA GLY A 43 8.09 0.32 16.48
C GLY A 43 9.13 0.34 15.36
N TYR A 44 8.72 0.43 14.09
CA TYR A 44 9.65 0.63 12.98
C TYR A 44 9.93 2.10 12.76
N LYS A 45 11.19 2.39 12.45
CA LYS A 45 11.62 3.74 12.11
C LYS A 45 10.98 4.19 10.80
N CYS A 46 10.29 5.33 10.85
CA CYS A 46 9.65 5.88 9.67
C CYS A 46 10.71 6.52 8.75
N PRO A 47 10.78 6.14 7.46
CA PRO A 47 11.73 6.73 6.52
C PRO A 47 11.50 8.24 6.30
N ALA A 48 10.28 8.74 6.52
CA ALA A 48 9.97 10.17 6.39
C ALA A 48 10.62 11.04 7.48
N HIS A 49 11.00 10.46 8.62
CA HIS A 49 11.63 11.17 9.74
C HIS A 49 13.13 10.85 9.88
N GLY A 50 13.75 10.30 8.84
CA GLY A 50 15.20 10.07 8.80
C GLY A 50 15.67 8.66 9.16
N GLY A 51 14.77 7.67 9.31
CA GLY A 51 15.18 6.28 9.59
C GLY A 51 15.84 6.15 10.95
#